data_AF-A0A2I0CSN1-F1
#
_entry.id   AF-A0A2I0CSN1-F1
#
_cell.length_a   1.000
_cell.length_b   1.000
_cell.length_c   1.000
_cell.angle_alpha   90.00
_cell.angle_beta   90.00
_cell.angle_gamma   90.00
#
_symmetry.space_group_name_H-M   'P 1'
#
loop_
_entity.id
_entity.type
_entity.pdbx_description
1 polymer ?
#
loop_
_entity_poly.entity_id
_entity_poly.type
_entity_poly.pdbx_seq_one_letter_code
_entity_poly.pdbx_strand_id
1 'polypeptide(L)'
;MNRSKGFSLIEVLVTLLLTTLGILGMVALQSRSIQYTADAAQRNAAAELSAQLVNIMRSNPAEIFQETPPAFPAYSGIKNTSMFLKKREANFSPAPATLASGTCNAPDTPQKQRDCWLKTLESKLPNAANLLKDGFYICQSSAPSNSKTPTCDGKGSVIEIQLAWAAKKGTCPDDRAPDDSTCIYRTRVEL
;
A
#
# COMPACT_ATOMS: atom_id res chain seq x y z
N MET A 1 -27.57 42.61 -52.19
CA MET A 1 -26.85 43.47 -51.23
C MET A 1 -26.64 42.70 -49.94
N ASN A 2 -25.47 42.12 -49.73
CA ASN A 2 -25.15 41.44 -48.46
C ASN A 2 -24.78 42.49 -47.41
N ARG A 3 -25.61 42.63 -46.37
CA ARG A 3 -25.29 43.46 -45.20
C ARG A 3 -24.37 42.65 -44.28
N SER A 4 -23.08 42.97 -44.30
CA SER A 4 -22.11 42.49 -43.32
C SER A 4 -22.46 43.08 -41.95
N LYS A 5 -23.05 42.28 -41.05
CA LYS A 5 -23.21 42.68 -39.65
C LYS A 5 -21.87 42.44 -38.95
N GLY A 6 -21.14 43.52 -38.64
CA GLY A 6 -19.93 43.45 -37.84
C GLY A 6 -20.23 42.94 -36.43
N PHE A 7 -19.32 42.14 -35.87
CA PHE A 7 -19.39 41.64 -34.50
C PHE A 7 -19.48 42.80 -33.50
N SER A 8 -20.37 42.69 -32.52
CA SER A 8 -20.43 43.65 -31.42
C SER A 8 -19.31 43.36 -30.42
N LEU A 9 -18.61 44.40 -29.96
CA LEU A 9 -17.51 44.27 -28.99
C LEU A 9 -17.98 43.59 -27.69
N ILE A 10 -19.27 43.75 -27.34
CA ILE A 10 -19.88 43.10 -26.18
C ILE A 10 -20.06 41.59 -26.37
N GLU A 11 -20.28 41.12 -27.59
CA GLU A 11 -20.45 39.70 -27.90
C GLU A 11 -19.12 38.94 -27.75
N VAL A 12 -18.03 39.56 -28.20
CA VAL A 12 -16.67 39.03 -28.01
C VAL A 12 -16.29 39.03 -26.53
N LEU A 13 -16.65 40.08 -25.78
CA LEU A 13 -16.40 40.15 -24.33
C LEU A 13 -17.14 39.04 -23.57
N VAL A 14 -18.42 38.83 -23.88
CA VAL A 14 -19.23 37.79 -23.22
C VAL A 14 -18.75 36.38 -23.60
N THR A 15 -18.39 36.14 -24.86
CA THR A 15 -17.84 34.84 -25.27
C THR A 15 -16.51 34.54 -24.59
N LEU A 16 -15.61 35.52 -24.47
CA LEU A 16 -14.37 35.38 -23.71
C LEU A 16 -14.64 35.11 -22.21
N LEU A 17 -15.59 35.81 -21.60
CA LEU A 17 -15.98 35.58 -20.20
C LEU A 17 -16.53 34.17 -19.98
N LEU A 18 -17.47 33.71 -20.80
CA LEU A 18 -18.05 32.38 -20.68
C LEU A 18 -17.00 31.28 -20.94
N THR A 19 -16.11 31.48 -21.92
CA THR A 19 -15.04 30.53 -22.24
C THR A 19 -14.04 30.41 -21.10
N THR A 20 -13.63 31.53 -20.50
CA THR A 20 -12.70 31.51 -19.36
C THR A 20 -13.30 30.84 -18.13
N LEU A 21 -14.57 31.12 -17.81
CA LEU A 21 -15.29 30.44 -16.72
C LEU A 21 -15.45 28.93 -16.99
N GLY A 22 -15.74 28.54 -18.23
CA GLY A 22 -15.83 27.13 -18.63
C GLY A 22 -14.51 26.38 -18.47
N ILE A 23 -13.39 26.99 -18.89
CA ILE A 23 -12.06 26.39 -18.75
C ILE A 23 -11.68 26.26 -17.26
N LEU A 24 -11.89 27.29 -16.45
CA LEU A 24 -11.60 27.24 -15.01
C LEU A 24 -12.43 26.17 -14.30
N GLY A 25 -13.72 26.04 -14.64
CA GLY A 25 -14.59 25.00 -14.11
C GLY A 25 -14.10 23.59 -14.46
N MET A 26 -13.71 23.36 -15.72
CA MET A 26 -13.16 22.08 -16.17
C MET A 26 -11.84 21.72 -15.47
N VAL A 27 -10.90 22.67 -15.34
CA VAL A 27 -9.61 22.46 -14.67
C VAL A 27 -9.80 22.10 -13.19
N ALA A 28 -10.74 22.76 -12.50
CA ALA A 28 -11.04 22.46 -11.11
C ALA A 28 -11.56 21.01 -10.92
N LEU A 29 -12.42 20.53 -11.82
CA LEU A 29 -12.91 19.16 -11.79
C LEU A 29 -11.81 18.14 -12.14
N GLN A 30 -10.99 18.42 -13.15
CA GLN A 30 -9.87 17.56 -13.53
C GLN A 30 -8.85 17.42 -12.39
N SER A 31 -8.55 18.50 -11.67
CA SER A 31 -7.62 18.46 -10.52
C SER A 31 -8.09 17.50 -9.42
N ARG A 32 -9.40 17.48 -9.11
CA ARG A 32 -9.97 16.54 -8.14
C ARG A 32 -9.93 15.11 -8.65
N SER A 33 -10.29 14.91 -9.92
CA SER A 33 -10.23 13.59 -10.57
C SER A 33 -8.82 12.98 -10.51
N ILE A 34 -7.79 13.77 -10.85
CA ILE A 34 -6.39 13.32 -10.77
C ILE A 34 -6.04 12.86 -9.36
N GLN A 35 -6.44 13.61 -8.33
CA GLN A 35 -6.16 13.25 -6.94
C GLN A 35 -6.80 11.92 -6.54
N TYR A 36 -8.07 11.69 -6.92
CA TYR A 36 -8.74 10.43 -6.64
C TYR A 36 -8.12 9.26 -7.40
N THR A 37 -7.71 9.45 -8.66
CA THR A 37 -7.04 8.40 -9.43
C THR A 37 -5.68 8.04 -8.84
N ALA A 38 -4.93 9.03 -8.34
CA ALA A 38 -3.65 8.80 -7.69
C ALA A 38 -3.81 8.01 -6.37
N ASP A 39 -4.78 8.36 -5.51
CA ASP A 39 -5.06 7.60 -4.28
C ASP A 39 -5.50 6.17 -4.59
N ALA A 40 -6.39 5.99 -5.56
CA ALA A 40 -6.83 4.66 -5.99
C ALA A 40 -5.66 3.81 -6.50
N ALA A 41 -4.73 4.40 -7.27
CA ALA A 41 -3.54 3.71 -7.74
C ALA A 41 -2.65 3.22 -6.58
N GLN A 42 -2.48 4.04 -5.53
CA GLN A 42 -1.67 3.66 -4.36
C GLN A 42 -2.34 2.54 -3.54
N ARG A 43 -3.66 2.59 -3.34
CA ARG A 43 -4.40 1.51 -2.68
C ARG A 43 -4.33 0.20 -3.45
N ASN A 44 -4.45 0.27 -4.77
CA ASN A 44 -4.31 -0.91 -5.63
C ASN A 44 -2.89 -1.49 -5.57
N ALA A 45 -1.86 -0.63 -5.57
CA ALA A 45 -0.48 -1.06 -5.38
C ALA A 45 -0.27 -1.73 -4.02
N ALA A 46 -0.84 -1.18 -2.94
CA ALA A 46 -0.76 -1.79 -1.61
C ALA A 46 -1.48 -3.14 -1.52
N ALA A 47 -2.64 -3.28 -2.19
CA ALA A 47 -3.36 -4.54 -2.28
C ALA A 47 -2.56 -5.60 -3.06
N GLU A 48 -1.98 -5.23 -4.20
CA GLU A 48 -1.10 -6.08 -5.00
C GLU A 48 0.13 -6.52 -4.20
N LEU A 49 0.82 -5.59 -3.53
CA LEU A 49 1.98 -5.88 -2.68
C LEU A 49 1.63 -6.81 -1.52
N SER A 50 0.45 -6.65 -0.91
CA SER A 50 -0.02 -7.54 0.14
C SER A 50 -0.24 -8.96 -0.40
N ALA A 51 -0.89 -9.09 -1.56
CA ALA A 51 -1.11 -10.38 -2.21
C ALA A 51 0.23 -11.05 -2.62
N GLN A 52 1.18 -10.27 -3.13
CA GLN A 52 2.53 -10.75 -3.45
C GLN A 52 3.22 -11.32 -2.20
N LEU A 53 3.18 -10.60 -1.07
CA LEU A 53 3.76 -11.09 0.19
C LEU A 53 3.12 -12.40 0.65
N VAL A 54 1.79 -12.52 0.56
CA VAL A 54 1.07 -13.74 0.92
C VAL A 54 1.49 -14.91 0.04
N ASN A 55 1.67 -14.69 -1.26
CA ASN A 55 2.17 -15.73 -2.16
C ASN A 55 3.60 -16.15 -1.83
N ILE A 56 4.46 -15.20 -1.44
CA ILE A 56 5.81 -15.50 -0.93
C ILE A 56 5.73 -16.36 0.34
N MET A 57 4.86 -16.02 1.29
CA MET A 57 4.67 -16.80 2.52
C MET A 57 4.18 -18.23 2.22
N ARG A 58 3.20 -18.38 1.33
CA ARG A 58 2.67 -19.69 0.90
C ARG A 58 3.70 -20.54 0.18
N SER A 59 4.62 -19.91 -0.55
CA SER A 59 5.73 -20.60 -1.22
C SER A 59 6.82 -21.06 -0.24
N ASN A 60 6.85 -20.50 0.97
CA ASN A 60 7.83 -20.79 2.01
C ASN A 60 7.16 -21.16 3.35
N PRO A 61 6.31 -22.22 3.38
CA PRO A 61 5.50 -22.53 4.55
C PRO A 61 6.35 -22.89 5.78
N ALA A 62 7.54 -23.47 5.58
CA ALA A 62 8.48 -23.78 6.65
C ALA A 62 9.00 -22.54 7.41
N GLU A 63 8.92 -21.35 6.81
CA GLU A 63 9.29 -20.10 7.48
C GLU A 63 8.16 -19.53 8.32
N ILE A 64 6.91 -19.95 8.11
CA ILE A 64 5.73 -19.45 8.80
C ILE A 64 5.24 -20.42 9.88
N PHE A 65 5.28 -21.72 9.61
CA PHE A 65 4.72 -22.74 10.50
C PHE A 65 5.81 -23.41 11.35
N GLN A 66 5.48 -23.68 12.60
CA GLN A 66 6.32 -24.42 13.55
C GLN A 66 6.35 -25.89 13.16
N GLU A 67 5.15 -26.45 12.94
CA GLU A 67 5.00 -27.84 12.58
C GLU A 67 5.03 -27.99 11.06
N THR A 68 5.93 -28.85 10.58
CA THR A 68 6.20 -29.03 9.14
C THR A 68 6.33 -30.51 8.79
N PRO A 69 5.88 -30.93 7.59
CA PRO A 69 6.15 -32.28 7.07
C PRO A 69 7.65 -32.53 6.83
N PRO A 70 8.15 -33.76 7.00
CA PRO A 70 7.38 -34.99 7.32
C PRO A 70 7.17 -35.24 8.81
N ALA A 71 7.74 -34.43 9.71
CA ALA A 71 7.62 -34.63 11.16
C ALA A 71 6.17 -34.51 11.65
N PHE A 72 5.38 -33.68 10.98
CA PHE A 72 3.94 -33.53 11.21
C PHE A 72 3.16 -33.72 9.90
N PRO A 73 1.93 -34.29 9.93
CA PRO A 73 1.18 -34.59 8.72
C PRO A 73 0.63 -33.35 8.00
N ALA A 74 0.63 -32.20 8.66
CA ALA A 74 0.15 -30.94 8.11
C ALA A 74 0.96 -29.76 8.69
N TYR A 75 0.98 -28.65 7.94
CA TYR A 75 1.51 -27.38 8.45
C TYR A 75 0.59 -26.83 9.54
N SER A 76 1.14 -26.52 10.71
CA SER A 76 0.36 -25.92 11.80
C SER A 76 1.23 -25.10 12.75
N GLY A 77 0.57 -24.32 13.61
CA GLY A 77 1.22 -23.46 14.60
C GLY A 77 2.07 -22.35 13.96
N ILE A 78 1.48 -21.19 13.70
CA ILE A 78 2.23 -20.04 13.17
C ILE A 78 3.35 -19.66 14.15
N LYS A 79 4.56 -19.44 13.65
CA LYS A 79 5.71 -19.01 14.44
C LYS A 79 5.47 -17.60 14.99
N ASN A 80 5.83 -17.38 16.25
CA ASN A 80 5.81 -16.05 16.86
C ASN A 80 6.83 -15.07 16.23
N THR A 81 7.87 -15.62 15.61
CA THR A 81 8.94 -14.89 14.93
C THR A 81 9.30 -15.59 13.62
N SER A 82 9.34 -14.83 12.53
CA SER A 82 9.72 -15.30 11.20
C SER A 82 10.28 -14.14 10.42
N MET A 83 11.08 -14.42 9.39
CA MET A 83 11.62 -13.37 8.52
C MET A 83 10.57 -12.58 7.77
N PHE A 84 9.38 -13.16 7.58
CA PHE A 84 8.23 -12.50 6.94
C PHE A 84 7.33 -11.76 7.93
N LEU A 85 7.47 -12.04 9.23
CA LEU A 85 6.69 -11.38 10.28
C LEU A 85 7.46 -10.18 10.82
N LYS A 86 6.71 -9.13 11.15
CA LYS A 86 7.24 -7.87 11.68
C LYS A 86 6.21 -7.25 12.60
N LYS A 87 6.59 -7.03 13.87
CA LYS A 87 5.78 -6.23 14.80
C LYS A 87 5.90 -4.75 14.45
N ARG A 88 4.89 -3.96 14.82
CA ARG A 88 5.02 -2.50 14.77
C ARG A 88 6.17 -2.05 15.68
N GLU A 89 6.86 -0.97 15.28
CA GLU A 89 8.03 -0.41 15.97
C GLU A 89 9.29 -1.31 15.93
N ALA A 90 9.19 -2.51 15.36
CA ALA A 90 10.29 -3.44 15.18
C ALA A 90 10.77 -3.47 13.72
N ASN A 91 12.03 -3.83 13.50
CA ASN A 91 12.57 -4.09 12.16
C ASN A 91 12.32 -5.54 11.74
N PHE A 92 12.40 -5.80 10.43
CA PHE A 92 12.51 -7.17 9.93
C PHE A 92 13.77 -7.84 10.50
N SER A 93 13.65 -9.13 10.82
CA SER A 93 14.75 -9.95 11.30
C SER A 93 14.86 -11.23 10.47
N PRO A 94 15.96 -11.48 9.75
CA PRO A 94 17.14 -10.61 9.62
C PRO A 94 16.79 -9.30 8.90
N ALA A 95 17.62 -8.26 9.12
CA ALA A 95 17.48 -6.99 8.40
C ALA A 95 17.58 -7.20 6.88
N PRO A 96 16.93 -6.34 6.06
CA PRO A 96 17.02 -6.44 4.61
C PRO A 96 18.46 -6.32 4.12
N ALA A 97 18.89 -7.24 3.27
CA ALA A 97 20.23 -7.23 2.70
C ALA A 97 20.32 -6.25 1.51
N THR A 98 21.53 -5.78 1.20
CA THR A 98 21.80 -5.07 -0.05
C THR A 98 21.72 -6.04 -1.23
N LEU A 99 20.79 -5.79 -2.15
CA LEU A 99 20.54 -6.67 -3.29
C LEU A 99 21.39 -6.24 -4.50
N ALA A 100 22.14 -7.18 -5.07
CA ALA A 100 22.86 -6.95 -6.32
C ALA A 100 21.87 -6.76 -7.49
N SER A 101 22.31 -6.06 -8.55
CA SER A 101 21.53 -5.88 -9.78
C SER A 101 21.07 -7.22 -10.36
N GLY A 102 19.80 -7.31 -10.76
CA GLY A 102 19.21 -8.53 -11.32
C GLY A 102 18.74 -9.58 -10.31
N THR A 103 19.09 -9.47 -9.02
CA THR A 103 18.67 -10.45 -7.98
C THR A 103 17.15 -10.66 -7.94
N CYS A 104 16.38 -9.59 -8.16
CA CYS A 104 14.92 -9.65 -8.08
C CYS A 104 14.23 -10.22 -9.33
N ASN A 105 14.98 -10.63 -10.35
CA ASN A 105 14.41 -11.34 -11.50
C ASN A 105 14.08 -12.80 -11.15
N ALA A 106 14.89 -13.41 -10.28
CA ALA A 106 14.72 -14.79 -9.83
C ALA A 106 15.28 -14.98 -8.41
N PRO A 107 14.60 -14.48 -7.37
CA PRO A 107 15.05 -14.64 -5.99
C PRO A 107 14.92 -16.11 -5.53
N ASP A 108 16.06 -16.71 -5.23
CA ASP A 108 16.27 -18.14 -4.90
C ASP A 108 16.14 -18.46 -3.39
N THR A 109 16.11 -17.46 -2.52
CA THR A 109 15.94 -17.66 -1.06
C THR A 109 14.75 -16.89 -0.51
N PRO A 110 14.11 -17.36 0.58
CA PRO A 110 12.98 -16.68 1.20
C PRO A 110 13.33 -15.24 1.63
N GLN A 111 14.55 -15.02 2.13
CA GLN A 111 15.05 -13.69 2.48
C GLN A 111 15.18 -12.78 1.25
N LYS A 112 15.75 -13.26 0.15
CA LYS A 112 15.85 -12.46 -1.09
C LYS A 112 14.47 -12.14 -1.67
N GLN A 113 13.51 -13.07 -1.58
CA GLN A 113 12.13 -12.83 -2.00
C GLN A 113 11.49 -11.68 -1.21
N ARG A 114 11.61 -11.72 0.12
CA ARG A 114 11.16 -10.63 0.99
C ARG A 114 11.86 -9.31 0.69
N ASP A 115 13.18 -9.32 0.55
CA ASP A 115 13.97 -8.10 0.36
C ASP A 115 13.66 -7.46 -1.02
N CYS A 116 13.43 -8.28 -2.05
CA CYS A 116 12.96 -7.82 -3.36
C CYS A 116 11.54 -7.27 -3.32
N TRP A 117 10.67 -7.89 -2.53
CA TRP A 117 9.35 -7.34 -2.25
C TRP A 117 9.44 -5.98 -1.54
N LEU A 118 10.32 -5.82 -0.54
CA LEU A 118 10.56 -4.53 0.12
C LEU A 118 11.05 -3.45 -0.85
N LYS A 119 12.00 -3.78 -1.73
CA LYS A 119 12.45 -2.86 -2.79
C LYS A 119 11.31 -2.43 -3.71
N THR A 120 10.42 -3.36 -4.07
CA THR A 120 9.25 -3.06 -4.91
C THR A 120 8.25 -2.19 -4.16
N LEU A 121 8.04 -2.48 -2.88
CA LEU A 121 7.19 -1.72 -1.98
C LEU A 121 7.67 -0.27 -1.83
N GLU A 122 8.97 -0.05 -1.63
CA GLU A 122 9.57 1.29 -1.53
C GLU A 122 9.48 2.09 -2.85
N SER A 123 9.51 1.41 -4.00
CA SER A 123 9.38 2.07 -5.30
C SER A 123 7.93 2.38 -5.70
N LYS A 124 6.96 1.56 -5.26
CA LYS A 124 5.53 1.76 -5.57
C LYS A 124 4.83 2.69 -4.59
N LEU A 125 5.18 2.66 -3.31
CA LEU A 125 4.49 3.39 -2.25
C LEU A 125 5.28 4.64 -1.80
N PRO A 126 4.68 5.84 -1.84
CA PRO A 126 5.35 7.08 -1.43
C PRO A 126 5.85 7.03 0.02
N ASN A 127 7.13 7.36 0.21
CA ASN A 127 7.78 7.46 1.53
C ASN A 127 7.71 6.16 2.37
N ALA A 128 7.47 5.00 1.75
CA ALA A 128 7.25 3.76 2.48
C ALA A 128 8.47 3.34 3.31
N ALA A 129 9.69 3.58 2.82
CA ALA A 129 10.94 3.28 3.54
C ALA A 129 10.98 3.90 4.96
N ASN A 130 10.55 5.15 5.09
CA ASN A 130 10.51 5.86 6.38
C ASN A 130 9.36 5.39 7.28
N LEU A 131 8.31 4.84 6.69
CA LEU A 131 7.15 4.33 7.41
C LEU A 131 7.31 2.86 7.80
N LEU A 132 8.28 2.12 7.25
CA LEU A 132 8.46 0.69 7.50
C LEU A 132 8.45 0.35 8.99
N LYS A 133 9.10 1.15 9.85
CA LYS A 133 9.16 0.85 11.28
C LYS A 133 7.80 1.02 11.98
N ASP A 134 7.17 2.17 11.81
CA ASP A 134 6.06 2.61 12.67
C ASP A 134 4.68 2.43 12.01
N GLY A 135 4.63 2.49 10.67
CA GLY A 135 3.40 2.37 9.87
C GLY A 135 3.09 0.94 9.43
N PHE A 136 4.08 0.05 9.38
CA PHE A 136 3.91 -1.32 8.86
C PHE A 136 3.98 -2.37 9.96
N TYR A 137 3.16 -3.41 9.82
CA TYR A 137 3.31 -4.64 10.58
C TYR A 137 2.74 -5.82 9.80
N ILE A 138 3.28 -7.00 10.10
CA ILE A 138 2.87 -8.28 9.57
C ILE A 138 2.90 -9.24 10.76
N CYS A 139 1.74 -9.60 11.29
CA CYS A 139 1.67 -10.33 12.55
C CYS A 139 0.51 -11.31 12.58
N GLN A 140 0.65 -12.34 13.40
CA GLN A 140 -0.45 -13.22 13.74
C GLN A 140 -1.42 -12.50 14.68
N SER A 141 -2.72 -12.59 14.39
CA SER A 141 -3.73 -11.87 15.15
C SER A 141 -5.08 -12.59 15.21
N SER A 142 -5.57 -12.83 16.43
CA SER A 142 -6.84 -13.52 16.68
C SER A 142 -8.07 -12.68 16.35
N ALA A 143 -7.95 -11.35 16.35
CA ALA A 143 -9.05 -10.41 16.13
C ALA A 143 -8.63 -9.23 15.24
N PRO A 144 -9.54 -8.63 14.46
CA PRO A 144 -9.24 -7.44 13.65
C PRO A 144 -8.62 -6.32 14.49
N SER A 145 -7.52 -5.74 14.02
CA SER A 145 -7.09 -4.46 14.58
C SER A 145 -8.15 -3.42 14.20
N ASN A 146 -8.80 -2.80 15.19
CA ASN A 146 -9.81 -1.75 14.99
C ASN A 146 -9.36 -0.39 15.52
N SER A 147 -8.14 -0.31 16.02
CA SER A 147 -7.53 0.92 16.54
C SER A 147 -6.24 1.24 15.78
N LYS A 148 -5.62 2.35 16.16
CA LYS A 148 -4.26 2.70 15.76
C LYS A 148 -3.28 1.63 16.23
N THR A 149 -3.39 1.16 17.46
CA THR A 149 -2.53 0.08 17.99
C THR A 149 -3.00 -1.27 17.45
N PRO A 150 -2.10 -2.08 16.84
CA PRO A 150 -2.50 -3.37 16.30
C PRO A 150 -2.65 -4.42 17.40
N THR A 151 -3.57 -5.35 17.23
CA THR A 151 -3.83 -6.43 18.19
C THR A 151 -2.62 -7.37 18.29
N CYS A 152 -2.13 -7.88 17.15
CA CYS A 152 -0.89 -8.67 17.01
C CYS A 152 -0.55 -9.59 18.21
N ASP A 153 -1.52 -10.36 18.69
CA ASP A 153 -1.44 -11.08 19.96
C ASP A 153 -0.72 -12.43 19.85
N GLY A 154 -0.25 -12.80 18.65
CA GLY A 154 0.44 -14.08 18.43
C GLY A 154 -0.49 -15.28 18.54
N LYS A 155 -1.80 -15.08 18.32
CA LYS A 155 -2.84 -16.11 18.48
C LYS A 155 -3.72 -16.20 17.23
N GLY A 156 -4.37 -17.36 17.06
CA GLY A 156 -5.27 -17.62 15.93
C GLY A 156 -4.55 -18.13 14.67
N SER A 157 -5.29 -18.32 13.59
CA SER A 157 -4.80 -18.82 12.29
C SER A 157 -4.50 -17.70 11.28
N VAL A 158 -4.78 -16.45 11.64
CA VAL A 158 -4.81 -15.32 10.70
C VAL A 158 -3.54 -14.50 10.82
N ILE A 159 -2.93 -14.19 9.68
CA ILE A 159 -1.92 -13.14 9.54
C ILE A 159 -2.61 -11.85 9.12
N GLU A 160 -2.38 -10.78 9.88
CA GLU A 160 -2.78 -9.43 9.52
C GLU A 160 -1.57 -8.67 8.97
N ILE A 161 -1.77 -8.06 7.81
CA ILE A 161 -0.76 -7.27 7.09
C ILE A 161 -1.26 -5.84 7.03
N GLN A 162 -0.46 -4.89 7.48
CA GLN A 162 -0.67 -3.48 7.26
C GLN A 162 0.50 -2.88 6.49
N LEU A 163 0.17 -2.27 5.34
CA LEU A 163 1.07 -1.42 4.59
C LEU A 163 0.70 0.05 4.79
N ALA A 164 1.67 0.95 4.70
CA ALA A 164 1.46 2.38 4.87
C ALA A 164 2.21 3.22 3.81
N TRP A 165 1.68 4.38 3.46
CA TRP A 165 2.36 5.32 2.56
C TRP A 165 2.02 6.76 2.93
N ALA A 166 2.90 7.69 2.60
CA ALA A 166 2.64 9.10 2.79
C ALA A 166 1.64 9.61 1.74
N ALA A 167 0.71 10.44 2.19
CA ALA A 167 -0.30 11.08 1.37
C ALA A 167 -0.53 12.52 1.86
N LYS A 168 -1.31 13.29 1.11
CA LYS A 168 -1.67 14.64 1.54
C LYS A 168 -2.63 14.55 2.73
N LYS A 169 -2.50 15.50 3.66
CA LYS A 169 -3.36 15.60 4.83
C LYS A 169 -4.85 15.54 4.45
N GLY A 170 -5.60 14.64 5.09
CA GLY A 170 -7.04 14.49 4.89
C GLY A 170 -7.47 13.75 3.61
N THR A 171 -6.54 13.13 2.88
CA THR A 171 -6.87 12.28 1.72
C THR A 171 -7.14 10.82 2.10
N CYS A 172 -6.74 10.40 3.30
CA CYS A 172 -6.89 9.04 3.80
C CYS A 172 -8.18 8.91 4.63
N PRO A 173 -9.13 8.02 4.26
CA PRO A 173 -10.39 7.85 4.98
C PRO A 173 -10.28 6.89 6.19
N ASP A 174 -9.13 6.22 6.39
CA ASP A 174 -8.93 5.24 7.46
C ASP A 174 -8.46 5.93 8.75
N ASP A 175 -9.33 6.00 9.75
CA ASP A 175 -9.09 6.63 11.05
C ASP A 175 -8.12 5.85 11.94
N ARG A 176 -7.80 4.60 11.56
CA ARG A 176 -6.82 3.75 12.23
C ARG A 176 -5.39 4.06 11.79
N ALA A 177 -5.20 4.96 10.83
CA ALA A 177 -3.90 5.49 10.46
C ALA A 177 -3.20 6.17 11.67
N PRO A 178 -1.87 6.14 11.74
CA PRO A 178 -1.14 6.76 12.85
C PRO A 178 -1.38 8.28 12.92
N ASP A 179 -1.39 8.94 11.78
CA ASP A 179 -1.52 10.39 11.61
C ASP A 179 -2.37 10.75 10.37
N ASP A 180 -2.60 12.04 10.13
CA ASP A 180 -3.47 12.55 9.06
C ASP A 180 -2.82 12.62 7.67
N SER A 181 -1.51 12.37 7.59
CA SER A 181 -0.68 12.36 6.38
C SER A 181 -0.23 10.96 5.97
N THR A 182 -0.62 9.93 6.71
CA THR A 182 -0.31 8.53 6.43
C THR A 182 -1.58 7.80 6.04
N CYS A 183 -1.57 7.17 4.86
CA CYS A 183 -2.60 6.22 4.47
C CYS A 183 -2.15 4.81 4.82
N ILE A 184 -3.12 3.95 5.14
CA ILE A 184 -2.88 2.53 5.39
C ILE A 184 -3.75 1.64 4.51
N TYR A 185 -3.26 0.44 4.25
CA TYR A 185 -4.03 -0.68 3.70
C TYR A 185 -3.83 -1.88 4.63
N ARG A 186 -4.93 -2.44 5.12
CA ARG A 186 -4.92 -3.57 6.05
C ARG A 186 -5.68 -4.74 5.45
N THR A 187 -5.04 -5.91 5.44
CA THR A 187 -5.66 -7.16 5.01
C THR A 187 -5.41 -8.26 6.03
N ARG A 188 -6.33 -9.22 6.10
CA ARG A 188 -6.28 -10.38 6.98
C ARG A 188 -6.36 -11.62 6.11
N VAL A 189 -5.44 -12.55 6.30
CA VAL A 189 -5.35 -13.76 5.49
C VAL A 189 -5.10 -14.99 6.35
N GLU A 190 -5.69 -16.10 5.95
CA GLU A 190 -5.30 -17.43 6.40
C GLU A 190 -4.39 -18.04 5.34
N LEU A 191 -3.32 -18.68 5.79
CA LEU A 191 -2.24 -19.21 4.94
C LEU A 191 -2.45 -20.66 4.57
#